data_AF-A0A8J5Y5B3-F1
#
_entry.id   AF-A0A8J5Y5B3-F1
#
_cell.length_a   1.000
_cell.length_b   1.000
_cell.length_c   1.000
_cell.angle_alpha   90.00
_cell.angle_beta   90.00
_cell.angle_gamma   90.00
#
_symmetry.space_group_name_H-M   'P 1'
#
loop_
_entity.id
_entity.type
_entity.pdbx_description
1 polymer ?
#
loop_
_entity_poly.entity_id
_entity_poly.type
_entity_poly.pdbx_seq_one_letter_code
_entity_poly.pdbx_strand_id
1 'polypeptide(L)'
;MSSRLGIERVFTITVDNASANSVAIEYLRKKLNHRNASDASMSVDRVRGAVRYIRASPSRLTKFNQRVKEEMIDSKAQLCLDVPTRWNSTFMMLKVAEKYERAFELYLRDDHNFFIDLTAGDGVPTFDDWDIVRRVIKVLEPFYHLTLKVSGSLHVTSHSLFEVLTDVHCLFGWQDCGDLEIISMTSKMIDKYNKYWGEGNKINMLVYLAVIFDPRCKMSFLDFGSMEIDQSEMKTGLAKQKYLKKKKQVELESKSELDRYLGEDEEVNNSSSFDLLLWWKMNSPRFPILAQMARDILATPISTVASESAFSTGGRVFDSFRSSLTPLMVETLVCTQDWLRKSNDAINLEDYVDELQTMEDGNT
;
A
#
# COMPACT_ATOMS: atom_id res chain seq x y z
N MET A 1 -20.14 15.53 1.20
CA MET A 1 -20.11 14.52 0.13
C MET A 1 -21.26 13.52 0.27
N SER A 2 -21.36 12.71 1.34
CA SER A 2 -22.44 11.71 1.51
C SER A 2 -23.86 12.24 1.29
N SER A 3 -24.23 13.35 1.93
CA SER A 3 -25.55 13.98 1.77
C SER A 3 -25.80 14.56 0.38
N ARG A 4 -24.75 15.00 -0.32
CA ARG A 4 -24.85 15.55 -1.69
C ARG A 4 -24.99 14.46 -2.76
N LEU A 5 -24.50 13.25 -2.47
CA LEU A 5 -24.62 12.07 -3.33
C LEU A 5 -25.86 11.22 -2.97
N GLY A 6 -26.72 11.69 -2.06
CA GLY A 6 -27.89 10.92 -1.60
C GLY A 6 -27.54 9.62 -0.85
N ILE A 7 -26.33 9.51 -0.30
CA ILE A 7 -25.88 8.32 0.45
C ILE A 7 -26.39 8.44 1.89
N GLU A 8 -27.39 7.62 2.21
CA GLU A 8 -28.05 7.60 3.53
C GLU A 8 -27.41 6.60 4.50
N ARG A 9 -26.78 5.53 3.99
CA ARG A 9 -26.20 4.45 4.81
C ARG A 9 -24.79 4.13 4.33
N VAL A 10 -23.82 4.18 5.24
CA VAL A 10 -22.43 3.84 5.00
C VAL A 10 -22.13 2.49 5.62
N PHE A 11 -21.67 1.53 4.82
CA PHE A 11 -21.35 0.17 5.29
C PHE A 11 -19.97 0.08 5.94
N THR A 12 -18.93 0.65 5.31
CA THR A 12 -17.56 0.62 5.84
C THR A 12 -16.82 1.90 5.43
N ILE A 13 -15.90 2.34 6.29
CA ILE A 13 -14.97 3.43 6.01
C ILE A 13 -13.56 2.92 6.31
N THR A 14 -12.68 3.01 5.32
CA THR A 14 -11.25 2.78 5.48
C THR A 14 -10.56 4.12 5.64
N VAL A 15 -9.87 4.32 6.76
CA VAL A 15 -9.14 5.55 7.06
C VAL A 15 -7.66 5.24 7.25
N ASP A 16 -6.80 6.18 6.85
CA ASP A 16 -5.39 6.09 7.18
C ASP A 16 -5.16 6.54 8.62
N ASN A 17 -4.32 5.81 9.34
CA ASN A 17 -3.80 6.29 10.61
C ASN A 17 -2.50 7.08 10.35
N ALA A 18 -2.61 8.17 9.58
CA ALA A 18 -1.47 9.00 9.19
C ALA A 18 -0.66 9.49 10.41
N SER A 19 -1.33 9.77 11.53
CA SER A 19 -0.69 10.16 12.78
C SER A 19 0.16 9.04 13.37
N ALA A 20 -0.22 7.76 13.22
CA ALA A 20 0.63 6.64 13.65
C ALA A 20 1.89 6.48 12.79
N ASN A 21 1.86 6.86 11.51
CA ASN A 21 3.03 6.86 10.62
C ASN A 21 3.97 8.04 10.91
N SER A 22 3.40 9.23 11.15
CA SER A 22 4.16 10.41 11.59
C SER A 22 4.76 10.22 12.98
N VAL A 23 4.00 9.68 13.94
CA VAL A 23 4.50 9.33 15.28
C VAL A 23 5.48 8.17 15.19
N ALA A 24 5.30 7.19 14.30
CA ALA A 24 6.27 6.13 14.07
C ALA A 24 7.63 6.66 13.61
N ILE A 25 7.62 7.55 12.60
CA ILE A 25 8.83 8.17 12.05
C ILE A 25 9.42 9.19 13.02
N GLU A 26 8.60 9.99 13.69
CA GLU A 26 9.03 10.99 14.69
C GLU A 26 9.51 10.33 15.98
N TYR A 27 8.92 9.20 16.39
CA TYR A 27 9.40 8.38 17.51
C TYR A 27 10.67 7.62 17.13
N LEU A 28 10.79 7.11 15.90
CA LEU A 28 12.05 6.59 15.38
C LEU A 28 13.12 7.70 15.43
N ARG A 29 12.85 8.88 14.88
CA ARG A 29 13.73 10.06 14.97
C ARG A 29 14.08 10.46 16.42
N LYS A 30 13.11 10.43 17.34
CA LYS A 30 13.30 10.84 18.76
C LYS A 30 14.04 9.80 19.61
N LYS A 31 13.82 8.50 19.41
CA LYS A 31 14.40 7.42 20.25
C LYS A 31 15.65 6.76 19.67
N LEU A 32 15.97 6.99 18.38
CA LEU A 32 17.24 6.62 17.78
C LEU A 32 18.39 7.57 18.16
N ASN A 33 18.09 8.66 18.89
CA ASN A 33 19.06 9.60 19.49
C ASN A 33 19.92 9.02 20.62
N HIS A 34 19.64 7.80 21.09
CA HIS A 34 20.52 7.10 22.02
C HIS A 34 21.48 6.17 21.25
N ARG A 35 22.43 6.84 20.59
CA ARG A 35 23.83 6.46 20.33
C ARG A 35 24.27 5.75 19.04
N ASN A 36 23.45 5.00 18.29
CA ASN A 36 23.95 4.31 17.06
C ASN A 36 23.05 4.41 15.81
N ALA A 37 22.02 5.25 15.78
CA ALA A 37 21.09 5.37 14.63
C ALA A 37 20.83 6.82 14.17
N SER A 38 21.67 7.75 14.63
CA SER A 38 21.90 9.01 13.92
C SER A 38 22.29 8.73 12.47
N ASP A 39 23.10 7.69 12.27
CA ASP A 39 23.80 7.48 11.01
C ASP A 39 22.84 7.05 9.90
N ALA A 40 21.93 6.09 10.13
CA ALA A 40 20.99 5.67 9.10
C ALA A 40 19.99 6.76 8.66
N SER A 41 19.48 7.56 9.60
CA SER A 41 18.63 8.71 9.22
C SER A 41 19.45 9.72 8.42
N MET A 42 20.66 10.04 8.88
CA MET A 42 21.55 10.97 8.19
C MET A 42 21.96 10.46 6.81
N SER A 43 22.24 9.17 6.64
CA SER A 43 22.55 8.56 5.34
C SER A 43 21.37 8.69 4.38
N VAL A 44 20.15 8.41 4.86
CA VAL A 44 18.93 8.61 4.07
C VAL A 44 18.71 10.09 3.73
N ASP A 45 18.98 11.01 4.66
CA ASP A 45 18.85 12.45 4.47
C ASP A 45 19.88 12.98 3.45
N ARG A 46 21.14 12.55 3.51
CA ARG A 46 22.20 12.88 2.55
C ARG A 46 21.89 12.36 1.15
N VAL A 47 21.50 11.08 1.01
CA VAL A 47 21.11 10.51 -0.28
C VAL A 47 19.88 11.23 -0.84
N ARG A 48 18.89 11.56 0.02
CA ARG A 48 17.75 12.38 -0.38
C ARG A 48 18.17 13.76 -0.87
N GLY A 49 19.10 14.42 -0.17
CA GLY A 49 19.66 15.72 -0.56
C GLY A 49 20.28 15.66 -1.94
N ALA A 50 21.10 14.63 -2.21
CA ALA A 50 21.71 14.40 -3.50
C ALA A 50 20.68 14.18 -4.62
N VAL A 51 19.68 13.32 -4.40
CA VAL A 51 18.58 13.09 -5.35
C VAL A 51 17.80 14.38 -5.61
N ARG A 52 17.48 15.14 -4.55
CA ARG A 52 16.75 16.41 -4.64
C ARG A 52 17.51 17.42 -5.48
N TYR A 53 18.81 17.57 -5.28
CA TYR A 53 19.63 18.49 -6.05
C TYR A 53 19.59 18.17 -7.55
N ILE A 54 19.81 16.90 -7.92
CA ILE A 54 19.84 16.48 -9.33
C ILE A 54 18.48 16.70 -9.99
N ARG A 55 17.40 16.38 -9.28
CA ARG A 55 16.02 16.54 -9.77
C ARG A 55 15.53 17.99 -9.76
N ALA A 56 16.23 18.91 -9.11
CA ALA A 56 15.80 20.31 -9.01
C ALA A 56 15.78 21.04 -10.36
N SER A 57 16.56 20.59 -11.36
CA SER A 57 16.50 21.15 -12.71
C SER A 57 16.74 20.10 -13.82
N PRO A 58 16.13 20.26 -15.01
CA PRO A 58 16.39 19.40 -16.16
C PRO A 58 17.86 19.39 -16.60
N SER A 59 18.57 20.52 -16.43
CA SER A 59 19.99 20.63 -16.77
C SER A 59 20.88 19.77 -15.87
N ARG A 60 20.64 19.79 -14.55
CA ARG A 60 21.35 18.95 -13.57
C ARG A 60 21.08 17.47 -13.84
N LEU A 61 19.83 17.11 -14.09
CA LEU A 61 19.44 15.75 -14.46
C LEU A 61 20.10 15.28 -15.76
N THR A 62 20.19 16.14 -16.77
CA THR A 62 20.86 15.82 -18.05
C THR A 62 22.36 15.57 -17.83
N LYS A 63 23.02 16.45 -17.07
CA LYS A 63 24.44 16.29 -16.71
C LYS A 63 24.69 14.99 -15.91
N PHE A 64 23.79 14.64 -15.00
CA PHE A 64 23.88 13.38 -14.25
C PHE A 64 23.68 12.16 -15.16
N ASN A 65 22.66 12.17 -16.02
CA ASN A 65 22.40 11.09 -16.97
C ASN A 65 23.55 10.89 -17.96
N GLN A 66 24.30 11.95 -18.28
CA GLN A 66 25.54 11.83 -19.05
C GLN A 66 26.58 10.99 -18.30
N ARG A 67 26.76 11.21 -16.99
CA ARG A 67 27.69 10.40 -16.17
C ARG A 67 27.26 8.95 -16.05
N VAL A 68 25.95 8.71 -15.92
CA VAL A 68 25.39 7.36 -15.94
C VAL A 68 25.77 6.62 -17.22
N LYS A 69 25.74 7.31 -18.38
CA LYS A 69 26.15 6.73 -19.67
C LYS A 69 27.66 6.51 -19.78
N GLU A 70 28.46 7.48 -19.33
CA GLU A 70 29.94 7.41 -19.37
C GLU A 70 30.48 6.24 -18.53
N GLU A 71 29.88 5.98 -17.37
CA GLU A 71 30.24 4.85 -16.51
C GLU A 71 29.59 3.52 -16.91
N MET A 72 28.84 3.49 -18.01
CA MET A 72 28.14 2.29 -18.49
C MET A 72 27.23 1.65 -17.43
N ILE A 73 26.59 2.45 -16.59
CA ILE A 73 25.65 1.94 -15.57
C ILE A 73 24.40 1.39 -16.28
N ASP A 74 24.20 0.08 -16.20
CA ASP A 74 23.08 -0.62 -16.83
C ASP A 74 21.80 -0.51 -15.99
N SER A 75 21.26 0.71 -15.91
CA SER A 75 19.95 0.96 -15.31
C SER A 75 19.20 2.02 -16.10
N LYS A 76 17.92 1.72 -16.40
CA LYS A 76 16.98 2.66 -17.03
C LYS A 76 16.04 3.33 -16.03
N ALA A 77 16.19 3.03 -14.73
CA ALA A 77 15.32 3.54 -13.68
C ALA A 77 15.47 5.06 -13.53
N GLN A 78 14.38 5.82 -13.52
CA GLN A 78 14.47 7.26 -13.31
C GLN A 78 14.59 7.57 -11.82
N LEU A 79 15.55 8.42 -11.43
CA LEU A 79 15.64 8.94 -10.07
C LEU A 79 14.28 9.53 -9.67
N CYS A 80 13.78 9.19 -8.48
CA CYS A 80 12.54 9.73 -7.93
C CYS A 80 12.80 10.33 -6.54
N LEU A 81 12.16 11.46 -6.23
CA LEU A 81 12.24 12.04 -4.89
C LEU A 81 11.11 11.45 -4.04
N ASP A 82 11.41 11.18 -2.77
CA ASP A 82 10.42 10.65 -1.84
C ASP A 82 9.46 11.71 -1.31
N VAL A 83 8.37 11.23 -0.72
CA VAL A 83 7.52 11.98 0.21
C VAL A 83 7.95 11.56 1.61
N PRO A 84 8.65 12.42 2.39
CA PRO A 84 9.29 12.01 3.65
C PRO A 84 8.37 11.42 4.72
N THR A 85 7.06 11.63 4.61
CA THR A 85 6.03 11.05 5.49
C THR A 85 5.56 9.66 5.05
N ARG A 86 6.00 9.16 3.89
CA ARG A 86 5.58 7.89 3.28
C ARG A 86 6.78 6.99 3.01
N TRP A 87 7.00 6.02 3.89
CA TRP A 87 8.15 5.11 3.80
C TRP A 87 8.25 4.35 2.47
N ASN A 88 7.12 3.99 1.83
CA ASN A 88 7.11 3.35 0.50
C ASN A 88 7.81 4.20 -0.56
N SER A 89 7.60 5.51 -0.52
CA SER A 89 8.26 6.44 -1.45
C SER A 89 9.75 6.61 -1.11
N THR A 90 10.12 6.60 0.17
CA THR A 90 11.52 6.60 0.62
C THR A 90 12.23 5.34 0.17
N PHE A 91 11.62 4.16 0.35
CA PHE A 91 12.15 2.90 -0.16
C PHE A 91 12.41 2.96 -1.67
N MET A 92 11.44 3.43 -2.46
CA MET A 92 11.59 3.54 -3.91
C MET A 92 12.71 4.51 -4.31
N MET A 93 12.81 5.67 -3.64
CA MET A 93 13.91 6.61 -3.85
C MET A 93 15.26 5.95 -3.59
N LEU A 94 15.41 5.27 -2.45
CA LEU A 94 16.66 4.62 -2.05
C LEU A 94 17.03 3.48 -3.02
N LYS A 95 16.08 2.60 -3.35
CA LYS A 95 16.28 1.45 -4.26
C LYS A 95 16.71 1.88 -5.65
N VAL A 96 16.24 3.05 -6.12
CA VAL A 96 16.67 3.60 -7.40
C VAL A 96 18.01 4.32 -7.27
N ALA A 97 18.20 5.13 -6.21
CA ALA A 97 19.42 5.89 -6.01
C ALA A 97 20.66 5.00 -5.83
N GLU A 98 20.53 3.87 -5.13
CA GLU A 98 21.59 2.89 -4.88
C GLU A 98 22.21 2.36 -6.18
N LYS A 99 21.40 2.14 -7.22
CA LYS A 99 21.90 1.74 -8.56
C LYS A 99 22.82 2.77 -9.22
N TYR A 100 22.75 4.02 -8.77
CA TYR A 100 23.51 5.14 -9.30
C TYR A 100 24.56 5.66 -8.33
N GLU A 101 24.89 4.92 -7.24
CA GLU A 101 25.91 5.26 -6.25
C GLU A 101 27.19 5.81 -6.92
N ARG A 102 27.72 5.07 -7.90
CA ARG A 102 28.91 5.47 -8.64
C ARG A 102 28.77 6.79 -9.40
N ALA A 103 27.61 7.03 -10.00
CA ALA A 103 27.35 8.29 -10.71
C ALA A 103 27.26 9.48 -9.73
N PHE A 104 26.71 9.28 -8.53
CA PHE A 104 26.69 10.30 -7.48
C PHE A 104 28.10 10.67 -7.01
N GLU A 105 28.98 9.69 -6.80
CA GLU A 105 30.37 9.93 -6.41
C GLU A 105 31.14 10.78 -7.43
N LEU A 106 30.97 10.49 -8.72
CA LEU A 106 31.64 11.24 -9.79
C LEU A 106 31.06 12.63 -9.96
N TYR A 107 29.73 12.76 -9.86
CA TYR A 107 29.08 14.07 -9.89
C TYR A 107 29.59 14.97 -8.74
N LEU A 108 29.86 14.38 -7.57
CA LEU A 108 30.46 15.07 -6.42
C LEU A 108 31.88 15.57 -6.64
N ARG A 109 32.69 14.80 -7.37
CA ARG A 109 34.07 15.22 -7.70
C ARG A 109 34.09 16.35 -8.72
N ASP A 110 33.14 16.35 -9.66
CA ASP A 110 33.24 17.17 -10.87
C ASP A 110 32.33 18.41 -10.87
N ASP A 111 31.35 18.48 -9.98
CA ASP A 111 30.47 19.63 -9.82
C ASP A 111 30.64 20.29 -8.44
N HIS A 112 31.41 21.39 -8.41
CA HIS A 112 31.69 22.11 -7.18
C HIS A 112 30.43 22.68 -6.52
N ASN A 113 29.41 23.06 -7.31
CA ASN A 113 28.15 23.58 -6.76
C ASN A 113 27.35 22.46 -6.08
N PHE A 114 27.44 21.23 -6.58
CA PHE A 114 26.83 20.08 -5.91
C PHE A 114 27.46 19.82 -4.55
N PHE A 115 28.80 19.85 -4.47
CA PHE A 115 29.50 19.70 -3.20
C PHE A 115 29.13 20.81 -2.20
N ILE A 116 29.16 22.08 -2.62
CA ILE A 116 28.83 23.22 -1.75
C ILE A 116 27.39 23.14 -1.25
N ASP A 117 26.42 22.96 -2.15
CA ASP A 117 24.99 22.98 -1.79
C ASP A 117 24.65 21.81 -0.86
N LEU A 118 25.20 20.62 -1.09
CA LEU A 118 24.96 19.47 -0.22
C LEU A 118 25.63 19.64 1.15
N THR A 119 26.86 20.16 1.19
CA THR A 119 27.58 20.41 2.45
C THR A 119 26.90 21.48 3.30
N ALA A 120 26.25 22.47 2.67
CA ALA A 120 25.43 23.47 3.37
C ALA A 120 24.10 22.90 3.91
N GLY A 121 23.65 21.75 3.40
CA GLY A 121 22.43 21.07 3.80
C GLY A 121 22.67 19.86 4.70
N ASP A 122 22.13 18.71 4.30
CA ASP A 122 22.18 17.44 5.06
C ASP A 122 23.56 16.75 5.01
N GLY A 123 24.48 17.25 4.16
CA GLY A 123 25.79 16.69 3.89
C GLY A 123 25.85 15.91 2.56
N VAL A 124 27.06 15.50 2.19
CA VAL A 124 27.33 14.71 0.99
C VAL A 124 27.24 13.21 1.31
N PRO A 125 26.68 12.37 0.43
CA PRO A 125 26.69 10.92 0.63
C PRO A 125 28.12 10.37 0.68
N THR A 126 28.44 9.61 1.72
CA THR A 126 29.71 8.88 1.87
C THR A 126 29.56 7.41 1.49
N PHE A 127 30.68 6.68 1.42
CA PHE A 127 30.68 5.23 1.23
C PHE A 127 29.88 4.51 2.31
N ASP A 128 30.07 4.89 3.58
CA ASP A 128 29.33 4.31 4.72
C ASP A 128 27.82 4.57 4.61
N ASP A 129 27.43 5.73 4.06
CA ASP A 129 26.02 6.06 3.84
C ASP A 129 25.36 5.06 2.88
N TRP A 130 26.03 4.70 1.79
CA TRP A 130 25.52 3.73 0.81
C TRP A 130 25.46 2.31 1.37
N ASP A 131 26.42 1.91 2.21
CA ASP A 131 26.36 0.65 2.95
C ASP A 131 25.14 0.60 3.87
N ILE A 132 24.82 1.69 4.56
CA ILE A 132 23.62 1.79 5.40
C ILE A 132 22.35 1.78 4.54
N VAL A 133 22.32 2.51 3.43
CA VAL A 133 21.19 2.51 2.48
C VAL A 133 20.89 1.11 1.98
N ARG A 134 21.91 0.32 1.61
CA ARG A 134 21.74 -1.08 1.19
C ARG A 134 21.14 -1.95 2.29
N ARG A 135 21.53 -1.76 3.56
CA ARG A 135 20.90 -2.46 4.71
C ARG A 135 19.44 -2.04 4.91
N VAL A 136 19.13 -0.75 4.83
CA VAL A 136 17.75 -0.24 4.94
C VAL A 136 16.87 -0.79 3.82
N ILE A 137 17.35 -0.81 2.57
CA ILE A 137 16.66 -1.41 1.43
C ILE A 137 16.34 -2.88 1.70
N LYS A 138 17.31 -3.66 2.16
CA LYS A 138 17.14 -5.09 2.45
C LYS A 138 16.01 -5.35 3.45
N VAL A 139 15.88 -4.49 4.47
CA VAL A 139 14.80 -4.63 5.46
C VAL A 139 13.46 -4.18 4.89
N LEU A 140 13.40 -3.03 4.20
CA LEU A 140 12.13 -2.48 3.72
C LEU A 140 11.54 -3.23 2.52
N GLU A 141 12.36 -3.90 1.72
CA GLU A 141 11.95 -4.54 0.46
C GLU A 141 10.85 -5.60 0.64
N PRO A 142 10.93 -6.54 1.60
CA PRO A 142 9.85 -7.51 1.82
C PRO A 142 8.54 -6.84 2.25
N PHE A 143 8.59 -5.84 3.14
CA PHE A 143 7.39 -5.08 3.52
C PHE A 143 6.79 -4.33 2.34
N TYR A 144 7.63 -3.82 1.43
CA TYR A 144 7.17 -3.12 0.24
C TYR A 144 6.36 -4.05 -0.68
N HIS A 145 6.87 -5.26 -0.93
CA HIS A 145 6.17 -6.27 -1.72
C HIS A 145 4.85 -6.73 -1.08
N LEU A 146 4.86 -6.96 0.24
CA LEU A 146 3.64 -7.30 0.98
C LEU A 146 2.61 -6.16 0.93
N THR A 147 3.05 -4.91 1.04
CA THR A 147 2.18 -3.74 0.94
C THR A 147 1.59 -3.61 -0.46
N LEU A 148 2.39 -3.86 -1.51
CA LEU A 148 1.90 -3.83 -2.90
C LEU A 148 0.77 -4.83 -3.14
N LYS A 149 0.86 -6.03 -2.56
CA LYS A 149 -0.17 -7.09 -2.69
C LYS A 149 -1.57 -6.62 -2.26
N VAL A 150 -1.65 -5.73 -1.26
CA VAL A 150 -2.91 -5.17 -0.73
C VAL A 150 -3.19 -3.73 -1.16
N SER A 151 -2.34 -3.13 -2.01
CA SER A 151 -2.48 -1.74 -2.47
C SER A 151 -3.27 -1.60 -3.77
N GLY A 152 -3.75 -2.71 -4.35
CA GLY A 152 -4.59 -2.71 -5.55
C GLY A 152 -5.94 -2.02 -5.33
N SER A 153 -6.38 -1.25 -6.33
CA SER A 153 -7.67 -0.53 -6.33
C SER A 153 -8.65 -1.03 -7.40
N LEU A 154 -8.18 -1.80 -8.38
CA LEU A 154 -8.97 -2.30 -9.52
C LEU A 154 -9.41 -3.76 -9.36
N HIS A 155 -8.97 -4.42 -8.28
CA HIS A 155 -9.36 -5.77 -7.94
C HIS A 155 -9.56 -5.87 -6.43
N VAL A 156 -10.24 -6.92 -5.99
CA VAL A 156 -10.41 -7.21 -4.57
C VAL A 156 -9.06 -7.49 -3.92
N THR A 157 -8.80 -6.84 -2.79
CA THR A 157 -7.59 -7.05 -1.98
C THR A 157 -7.92 -7.53 -0.56
N SER A 158 -9.14 -7.27 -0.06
CA SER A 158 -9.63 -7.59 1.29
C SER A 158 -9.29 -9.01 1.76
N HIS A 159 -9.49 -10.01 0.88
CA HIS A 159 -9.19 -11.41 1.16
C HIS A 159 -7.70 -11.69 1.44
N SER A 160 -6.78 -10.90 0.88
CA SER A 160 -5.33 -11.14 1.02
C SER A 160 -4.72 -10.48 2.27
N LEU A 161 -5.46 -9.64 3.01
CA LEU A 161 -4.89 -8.93 4.15
C LEU A 161 -4.41 -9.86 5.25
N PHE A 162 -5.18 -10.91 5.55
CA PHE A 162 -4.82 -11.85 6.60
C PHE A 162 -3.48 -12.52 6.29
N GLU A 163 -3.32 -13.01 5.06
CA GLU A 163 -2.06 -13.59 4.58
C GLU A 163 -0.92 -12.59 4.70
N VAL A 164 -1.11 -11.34 4.27
CA VAL A 164 -0.09 -10.29 4.41
C VAL A 164 0.29 -10.02 5.88
N LEU A 165 -0.68 -10.02 6.81
CA LEU A 165 -0.39 -9.87 8.24
C LEU A 165 0.43 -11.05 8.77
N THR A 166 0.09 -12.27 8.37
CA THR A 166 0.84 -13.49 8.71
C THR A 166 2.26 -13.44 8.14
N ASP A 167 2.42 -13.06 6.86
CA ASP A 167 3.74 -12.92 6.23
C ASP A 167 4.60 -11.87 6.94
N VAL A 168 4.01 -10.71 7.30
CA VAL A 168 4.69 -9.69 8.12
C VAL A 168 5.16 -10.27 9.45
N HIS A 169 4.33 -11.08 10.10
CA HIS A 169 4.72 -11.76 11.35
C HIS A 169 5.89 -12.73 11.13
N CYS A 170 5.89 -13.51 10.05
CA CYS A 170 6.99 -14.40 9.70
C CYS A 170 8.30 -13.64 9.41
N LEU A 171 8.24 -12.45 8.80
CA LEU A 171 9.43 -11.60 8.59
C LEU A 171 10.10 -11.21 9.92
N PHE A 172 9.39 -11.21 11.05
CA PHE A 172 9.98 -10.94 12.35
C PHE A 172 10.86 -12.08 12.89
N GLY A 173 10.88 -13.25 12.25
CA GLY A 173 11.88 -14.29 12.49
C GLY A 173 13.32 -13.84 12.18
N TRP A 174 13.53 -12.65 11.61
CA TRP A 174 14.86 -12.04 11.40
C TRP A 174 15.63 -11.71 12.69
N GLN A 175 15.09 -11.97 13.88
CA GLN A 175 15.82 -11.79 15.14
C GLN A 175 17.13 -12.59 15.21
N ASP A 176 17.31 -13.61 14.36
CA ASP A 176 18.50 -14.45 14.29
C ASP A 176 19.51 -14.04 13.19
N CYS A 177 19.34 -12.89 12.52
CA CYS A 177 20.17 -12.50 11.38
C CYS A 177 21.61 -12.03 11.74
N GLY A 178 21.95 -11.91 13.03
CA GLY A 178 23.27 -11.53 13.52
C GLY A 178 23.64 -10.04 13.38
N ASP A 179 22.83 -9.24 12.69
CA ASP A 179 23.02 -7.79 12.52
C ASP A 179 22.27 -7.01 13.62
N LEU A 180 23.02 -6.41 14.55
CA LEU A 180 22.46 -5.69 15.70
C LEU A 180 21.56 -4.50 15.30
N GLU A 181 21.83 -3.84 14.17
CA GLU A 181 21.01 -2.73 13.68
C GLU A 181 19.67 -3.23 13.16
N ILE A 182 19.70 -4.31 12.36
CA ILE A 182 18.49 -4.96 11.85
C ILE A 182 17.66 -5.55 13.00
N ILE A 183 18.29 -6.20 13.97
CA ILE A 183 17.60 -6.73 15.16
C ILE A 183 16.93 -5.60 15.94
N SER A 184 17.63 -4.48 16.19
CA SER A 184 17.06 -3.32 16.90
C SER A 184 15.86 -2.72 16.18
N MET A 185 15.93 -2.59 14.85
CA MET A 185 14.83 -2.09 14.03
C MET A 185 13.64 -3.06 14.02
N THR A 186 13.91 -4.36 13.80
CA THR A 186 12.90 -5.41 13.72
C THR A 186 12.13 -5.53 15.04
N SER A 187 12.81 -5.48 16.19
CA SER A 187 12.15 -5.48 17.50
C SER A 187 11.13 -4.36 17.68
N LYS A 188 11.42 -3.15 17.18
CA LYS A 188 10.48 -2.02 17.24
C LYS A 188 9.31 -2.17 16.26
N MET A 189 9.53 -2.84 15.14
CA MET A 189 8.46 -3.15 14.18
C MET A 189 7.52 -4.20 14.78
N ILE A 190 8.05 -5.19 15.48
CA ILE A 190 7.28 -6.17 16.27
C ILE A 190 6.40 -5.47 17.30
N ASP A 191 6.95 -4.54 18.09
CA ASP A 191 6.16 -3.80 19.10
C ASP A 191 4.94 -3.08 18.48
N LYS A 192 5.13 -2.45 17.32
CA LYS A 192 4.05 -1.78 16.60
C LYS A 192 3.07 -2.78 16.02
N TYR A 193 3.55 -3.86 15.41
CA TYR A 193 2.68 -4.91 14.90
C TYR A 193 1.81 -5.47 16.03
N ASN A 194 2.40 -5.81 17.17
CA ASN A 194 1.69 -6.38 18.31
C ASN A 194 0.67 -5.42 18.92
N LYS A 195 0.96 -4.11 18.90
CA LYS A 195 0.00 -3.07 19.32
C LYS A 195 -1.29 -3.10 18.50
N TYR A 196 -1.22 -3.32 17.19
CA TYR A 196 -2.38 -3.24 16.29
C TYR A 196 -2.97 -4.61 15.92
N TRP A 197 -2.14 -5.65 15.81
CA TRP A 197 -2.49 -6.93 15.18
C TRP A 197 -2.03 -8.17 15.96
N GLY A 198 -1.23 -8.01 17.01
CA GLY A 198 -0.59 -9.15 17.70
C GLY A 198 -1.56 -10.08 18.43
N GLU A 199 -2.71 -9.57 18.87
CA GLU A 199 -3.77 -10.40 19.41
C GLU A 199 -4.87 -10.55 18.36
N GLY A 200 -5.33 -11.77 18.10
CA GLY A 200 -6.35 -12.03 17.07
C GLY A 200 -7.70 -11.34 17.31
N ASN A 201 -7.97 -10.88 18.54
CA ASN A 201 -9.14 -10.07 18.90
C ASN A 201 -9.05 -8.59 18.45
N LYS A 202 -7.85 -8.09 18.13
CA LYS A 202 -7.60 -6.71 17.65
C LYS A 202 -7.80 -6.59 16.14
N ILE A 203 -7.61 -7.70 15.41
CA ILE A 203 -7.89 -7.77 13.97
C ILE A 203 -9.39 -7.59 13.76
N ASN A 204 -9.77 -6.66 12.87
CA ASN A 204 -11.16 -6.42 12.52
C ASN A 204 -11.80 -7.70 11.94
N MET A 205 -13.01 -8.03 12.42
CA MET A 205 -13.75 -9.22 11.99
C MET A 205 -13.95 -9.31 10.46
N LEU A 206 -14.06 -8.17 9.77
CA LEU A 206 -14.20 -8.12 8.31
C LEU A 206 -13.02 -8.75 7.58
N VAL A 207 -11.81 -8.73 8.17
CA VAL A 207 -10.62 -9.37 7.60
C VAL A 207 -10.82 -10.89 7.53
N TYR A 208 -11.30 -11.49 8.61
CA TYR A 208 -11.59 -12.93 8.64
C TYR A 208 -12.74 -13.29 7.69
N LEU A 209 -13.80 -12.47 7.66
CA LEU A 209 -14.92 -12.71 6.74
C LEU A 209 -14.48 -12.63 5.27
N ALA A 210 -13.59 -11.69 4.92
CA ALA A 210 -13.06 -11.58 3.56
C ALA A 210 -12.30 -12.84 3.13
N VAL A 211 -11.50 -13.44 4.02
CA VAL A 211 -10.83 -14.73 3.75
C VAL A 211 -11.83 -15.87 3.63
N ILE A 212 -12.83 -15.91 4.52
CA ILE A 212 -13.89 -16.94 4.48
C ILE A 212 -14.66 -16.87 3.16
N PHE A 213 -14.94 -15.67 2.66
CA PHE A 213 -15.61 -15.48 1.38
C PHE A 213 -14.73 -15.74 0.15
N ASP A 214 -13.43 -16.04 0.32
CA ASP A 214 -12.64 -16.60 -0.78
C ASP A 214 -12.89 -18.10 -0.87
N PRO A 215 -13.52 -18.62 -1.95
CA PRO A 215 -13.82 -20.04 -2.10
C PRO A 215 -12.57 -20.91 -2.23
N ARG A 216 -11.40 -20.32 -2.48
CA ARG A 216 -10.10 -21.02 -2.54
C ARG A 216 -9.49 -21.24 -1.16
N CYS A 217 -9.90 -20.45 -0.16
CA CYS A 217 -9.33 -20.47 1.19
C CYS A 217 -10.32 -20.88 2.27
N LYS A 218 -11.61 -20.48 2.16
CA LYS A 218 -12.68 -20.78 3.12
C LYS A 218 -12.22 -20.72 4.59
N MET A 219 -12.07 -21.88 5.24
CA MET A 219 -11.64 -22.02 6.63
C MET A 219 -10.27 -22.72 6.76
N SER A 220 -9.56 -22.99 5.66
CA SER A 220 -8.22 -23.60 5.70
C SER A 220 -7.15 -22.65 6.23
N PHE A 221 -7.37 -21.33 6.16
CA PHE A 221 -6.49 -20.34 6.82
C PHE A 221 -6.37 -20.54 8.34
N LEU A 222 -7.36 -21.19 8.95
CA LEU A 222 -7.35 -21.54 10.38
C LEU A 222 -6.45 -22.73 10.69
N ASP A 223 -6.08 -23.53 9.68
CA ASP A 223 -5.10 -24.61 9.84
C ASP A 223 -3.68 -24.03 9.84
N PHE A 224 -3.41 -22.98 9.04
CA PHE A 224 -2.13 -22.25 9.03
C PHE A 224 -1.79 -21.56 10.36
N GLY A 225 -2.79 -21.00 11.05
CA GLY A 225 -2.60 -20.38 12.37
C GLY A 225 -2.19 -21.35 13.50
N SER A 226 -2.15 -22.65 13.21
CA SER A 226 -1.83 -23.71 14.18
C SER A 226 -0.35 -24.08 14.21
N MET A 227 0.44 -23.67 13.20
CA MET A 227 1.80 -24.20 13.03
C MET A 227 2.87 -23.41 13.78
N GLU A 228 2.71 -22.11 14.06
CA GLU A 228 3.80 -21.32 14.69
C GLU A 228 3.36 -20.20 15.65
N ILE A 229 2.06 -20.03 15.92
CA ILE A 229 1.55 -19.01 16.86
C ILE A 229 0.97 -19.74 18.07
N ASP A 230 1.42 -19.38 19.28
CA ASP A 230 1.04 -20.03 20.53
C ASP A 230 -0.48 -20.29 20.58
N GLN A 231 -0.85 -21.56 20.74
CA GLN A 231 -2.22 -22.07 20.65
C GLN A 231 -3.16 -21.46 21.71
N SER A 232 -2.60 -20.70 22.66
CA SER A 232 -3.32 -20.04 23.72
C SER A 232 -3.99 -18.71 23.30
N GLU A 233 -3.55 -18.03 22.22
CA GLU A 233 -3.93 -16.62 21.98
C GLU A 233 -4.81 -16.34 20.74
N MET A 234 -4.91 -17.25 19.76
CA MET A 234 -5.76 -17.02 18.57
C MET A 234 -7.19 -17.57 18.76
N LYS A 235 -8.14 -16.68 19.11
CA LYS A 235 -9.60 -16.97 19.17
C LYS A 235 -10.19 -17.57 17.89
N THR A 236 -9.47 -17.51 16.77
CA THR A 236 -9.83 -18.05 15.45
C THR A 236 -9.82 -19.59 15.45
N GLY A 237 -8.85 -20.23 16.11
CA GLY A 237 -8.84 -21.68 16.35
C GLY A 237 -10.00 -22.10 17.26
N LEU A 238 -10.30 -21.29 18.29
CA LEU A 238 -11.50 -21.48 19.11
C LEU A 238 -12.78 -21.25 18.31
N ALA A 239 -12.81 -20.36 17.32
CA ALA A 239 -13.98 -20.13 16.47
C ALA A 239 -14.24 -21.33 15.55
N LYS A 240 -13.20 -21.90 14.91
CA LYS A 240 -13.31 -23.17 14.17
C LYS A 240 -13.80 -24.29 15.07
N GLN A 241 -13.20 -24.45 16.24
CA GLN A 241 -13.59 -25.50 17.20
C GLN A 241 -15.01 -25.29 17.74
N LYS A 242 -15.43 -24.06 18.05
CA LYS A 242 -16.79 -23.73 18.48
C LYS A 242 -17.80 -23.98 17.36
N TYR A 243 -17.49 -23.58 16.12
CA TYR A 243 -18.31 -23.86 14.95
C TYR A 243 -18.44 -25.37 14.73
N LEU A 244 -17.34 -26.12 14.73
CA LEU A 244 -17.33 -27.58 14.57
C LEU A 244 -18.08 -28.29 15.71
N LYS A 245 -17.94 -27.83 16.96
CA LYS A 245 -18.70 -28.35 18.12
C LYS A 245 -20.20 -28.07 17.99
N LYS A 246 -20.58 -26.86 17.57
CA LYS A 246 -21.98 -26.47 17.36
C LYS A 246 -22.59 -27.20 16.16
N LYS A 247 -21.83 -27.41 15.08
CA LYS A 247 -22.21 -28.21 13.91
C LYS A 247 -22.48 -29.66 14.28
N LYS A 248 -21.63 -30.28 15.12
CA LYS A 248 -21.88 -31.63 15.67
C LYS A 248 -23.11 -31.71 16.59
N GLN A 249 -23.55 -30.58 17.16
CA GLN A 249 -24.74 -30.50 18.02
C GLN A 249 -26.04 -30.24 17.25
N VAL A 250 -25.96 -29.68 16.04
CA VAL A 250 -27.11 -29.26 15.21
C VAL A 250 -27.07 -30.05 13.90
N GLU A 251 -27.40 -31.35 13.96
CA GLU A 251 -27.47 -32.23 12.79
C GLU A 251 -28.92 -32.58 12.37
N LEU A 252 -29.92 -31.79 12.80
CA LEU A 252 -31.34 -32.02 12.48
C LEU A 252 -32.08 -30.84 11.82
N GLU A 253 -31.40 -29.74 11.47
CA GLU A 253 -32.04 -28.60 10.77
C GLU A 253 -31.50 -28.42 9.34
N SER A 254 -32.29 -27.78 8.47
CA SER A 254 -31.90 -27.44 7.10
C SER A 254 -30.58 -26.65 7.11
N LYS A 255 -29.54 -27.17 6.44
CA LYS A 255 -28.22 -26.53 6.38
C LYS A 255 -28.35 -25.08 5.94
N SER A 256 -27.76 -24.15 6.71
CA SER A 256 -27.71 -22.75 6.32
C SER A 256 -26.91 -22.59 5.02
N GLU A 257 -27.06 -21.45 4.36
CA GLU A 257 -26.29 -21.10 3.18
C GLU A 257 -24.77 -21.17 3.46
N LEU A 258 -24.36 -20.71 4.64
CA LEU A 258 -22.97 -20.77 5.12
C LEU A 258 -22.50 -22.22 5.33
N ASP A 259 -23.32 -23.07 5.93
CA ASP A 259 -22.97 -24.48 6.14
C ASP A 259 -22.80 -25.24 4.82
N ARG A 260 -23.58 -24.88 3.81
CA ARG A 260 -23.44 -25.46 2.47
C ARG A 260 -22.17 -24.95 1.79
N TYR A 261 -21.92 -23.64 1.80
CA TYR A 261 -20.70 -23.05 1.23
C TYR A 261 -19.42 -23.62 1.85
N LEU A 262 -19.36 -23.70 3.19
CA LEU A 262 -18.24 -24.26 3.94
C LEU A 262 -18.13 -25.79 3.82
N GLY A 263 -19.20 -26.46 3.39
CA GLY A 263 -19.22 -27.91 3.19
C GLY A 263 -18.83 -28.34 1.77
N GLU A 264 -18.77 -27.42 0.81
CA GLU A 264 -18.27 -27.69 -0.53
C GLU A 264 -16.74 -27.71 -0.54
N ASP A 265 -16.15 -28.38 -1.52
CA ASP A 265 -14.69 -28.38 -1.72
C ASP A 265 -14.17 -26.97 -2.05
N GLU A 266 -12.90 -26.72 -1.76
CA GLU A 266 -12.23 -25.47 -2.13
C GLU A 266 -12.11 -25.35 -3.65
N GLU A 267 -12.22 -24.12 -4.14
CA GLU A 267 -12.03 -23.83 -5.56
C GLU A 267 -10.55 -24.00 -5.93
N VAL A 268 -10.28 -24.84 -6.93
CA VAL A 268 -8.89 -25.21 -7.31
C VAL A 268 -8.25 -24.15 -8.23
N ASN A 269 -9.06 -23.24 -8.77
CA ASN A 269 -8.58 -22.23 -9.71
C ASN A 269 -7.70 -21.15 -9.03
N ASN A 270 -6.40 -21.42 -9.02
CA ASN A 270 -5.36 -20.50 -8.54
C ASN A 270 -4.79 -19.61 -9.66
N SER A 271 -5.50 -19.44 -10.78
CA SER A 271 -5.08 -18.52 -11.84
C SER A 271 -5.01 -17.09 -11.30
N SER A 272 -4.00 -16.33 -11.74
CA SER A 272 -3.92 -14.88 -11.51
C SER A 272 -5.09 -14.11 -12.12
N SER A 273 -5.87 -14.75 -13.00
CA SER A 273 -7.09 -14.20 -13.60
C SER A 273 -8.38 -14.54 -12.84
N PHE A 274 -8.29 -15.17 -11.65
CA PHE A 274 -9.48 -15.51 -10.87
C PHE A 274 -10.17 -14.25 -10.36
N ASP A 275 -11.37 -13.98 -10.88
CA ASP A 275 -12.20 -12.87 -10.42
C ASP A 275 -13.17 -13.36 -9.33
N LEU A 276 -12.84 -13.01 -8.09
CA LEU A 276 -13.58 -13.40 -6.91
C LEU A 276 -15.02 -12.81 -6.89
N LEU A 277 -15.21 -11.57 -7.34
CA LEU A 277 -16.54 -10.96 -7.37
C LEU A 277 -17.40 -11.58 -8.47
N LEU A 278 -16.79 -11.91 -9.61
CA LEU A 278 -17.47 -12.63 -10.67
C LEU A 278 -17.88 -14.04 -10.22
N TRP A 279 -17.02 -14.75 -9.47
CA TRP A 279 -17.38 -16.06 -8.91
C TRP A 279 -18.63 -15.98 -8.02
N TRP A 280 -18.69 -14.98 -7.12
CA TRP A 280 -19.87 -14.75 -6.28
C TRP A 280 -21.11 -14.35 -7.08
N LYS A 281 -20.94 -13.55 -8.14
CA LYS A 281 -22.03 -13.19 -9.06
C LYS A 281 -22.60 -14.42 -9.77
N MET A 282 -21.74 -15.32 -10.26
CA MET A 282 -22.18 -16.54 -10.94
C MET A 282 -22.82 -17.55 -9.98
N ASN A 283 -22.39 -17.58 -8.71
CA ASN A 283 -22.92 -18.46 -7.69
C ASN A 283 -24.07 -17.84 -6.87
N SER A 284 -24.52 -16.61 -7.17
CA SER A 284 -25.61 -15.96 -6.42
C SER A 284 -26.94 -16.71 -6.44
N PRO A 285 -27.34 -17.47 -7.49
CA PRO A 285 -28.56 -18.28 -7.45
C PRO A 285 -28.46 -19.42 -6.42
N ARG A 286 -27.24 -19.91 -6.18
CA ARG A 286 -26.96 -20.90 -5.14
C ARG A 286 -26.89 -20.19 -3.80
N PHE A 287 -26.14 -19.09 -3.70
CA PHE A 287 -25.83 -18.42 -2.45
C PHE A 287 -26.35 -16.97 -2.45
N PRO A 288 -27.67 -16.74 -2.35
CA PRO A 288 -28.24 -15.41 -2.53
C PRO A 288 -27.89 -14.42 -1.41
N ILE A 289 -27.75 -14.87 -0.15
CA ILE A 289 -27.45 -14.00 0.99
C ILE A 289 -25.94 -13.78 1.09
N LEU A 290 -25.14 -14.85 0.99
CA LEU A 290 -23.68 -14.78 1.05
C LEU A 290 -23.12 -14.04 -0.15
N ALA A 291 -23.68 -14.17 -1.35
CA ALA A 291 -23.21 -13.38 -2.50
C ALA A 291 -23.40 -11.87 -2.29
N GLN A 292 -24.48 -11.46 -1.61
CA GLN A 292 -24.67 -10.05 -1.23
C GLN A 292 -23.64 -9.61 -0.18
N MET A 293 -23.45 -10.41 0.88
CA MET A 293 -22.45 -10.13 1.91
C MET A 293 -21.03 -10.09 1.35
N ALA A 294 -20.68 -11.06 0.50
CA ALA A 294 -19.37 -11.18 -0.13
C ALA A 294 -19.10 -9.97 -1.03
N ARG A 295 -20.06 -9.55 -1.85
CA ARG A 295 -19.93 -8.32 -2.65
C ARG A 295 -19.62 -7.11 -1.78
N ASP A 296 -20.36 -6.91 -0.68
CA ASP A 296 -20.22 -5.72 0.15
C ASP A 296 -18.91 -5.71 0.96
N ILE A 297 -18.52 -6.87 1.49
CA ILE A 297 -17.27 -7.03 2.27
C ILE A 297 -16.05 -7.02 1.36
N LEU A 298 -16.07 -7.78 0.26
CA LEU A 298 -14.91 -7.93 -0.61
C LEU A 298 -14.61 -6.66 -1.39
N ALA A 299 -15.63 -5.89 -1.77
CA ALA A 299 -15.46 -4.60 -2.44
C ALA A 299 -14.85 -3.51 -1.53
N THR A 300 -14.73 -3.76 -0.22
CA THR A 300 -14.10 -2.81 0.70
C THR A 300 -12.58 -2.73 0.41
N PRO A 301 -12.05 -1.56 0.02
CA PRO A 301 -10.62 -1.39 -0.15
C PRO A 301 -9.93 -1.39 1.23
N ILE A 302 -8.89 -2.21 1.38
CA ILE A 302 -8.10 -2.24 2.63
C ILE A 302 -7.20 -1.01 2.74
N SER A 303 -6.71 -0.53 1.61
CA SER A 303 -5.70 0.52 1.55
C SER A 303 -6.31 1.84 1.11
N THR A 304 -5.89 2.92 1.76
CA THR A 304 -6.16 4.29 1.30
C THR A 304 -5.37 4.65 0.05
N VAL A 305 -4.42 3.82 -0.40
CA VAL A 305 -3.71 4.03 -1.67
C VAL A 305 -4.68 4.13 -2.86
N ALA A 306 -5.82 3.44 -2.80
CA ALA A 306 -6.88 3.56 -3.80
C ALA A 306 -7.41 5.00 -3.92
N SER A 307 -7.67 5.68 -2.80
CA SER A 307 -8.09 7.08 -2.81
C SER A 307 -6.93 8.02 -3.16
N GLU A 308 -5.71 7.73 -2.70
CA GLU A 308 -4.52 8.52 -3.06
C GLU A 308 -4.21 8.48 -4.58
N SER A 309 -4.46 7.36 -5.25
CA SER A 309 -4.33 7.25 -6.71
C SER A 309 -5.33 8.15 -7.46
N ALA A 310 -6.57 8.25 -6.94
CA ALA A 310 -7.57 9.18 -7.46
C ALA A 310 -7.11 10.65 -7.30
N PHE A 311 -6.52 11.00 -6.15
CA PHE A 311 -5.95 12.34 -5.93
C PHE A 311 -4.67 12.62 -6.75
N SER A 312 -3.83 11.60 -7.00
CA SER A 312 -2.66 11.74 -7.89
C SER A 312 -3.08 11.99 -9.34
N THR A 313 -4.17 11.35 -9.79
CA THR A 313 -4.82 11.71 -11.06
C THR A 313 -5.38 13.14 -11.01
N GLY A 314 -5.99 13.53 -9.88
CA GLY A 314 -6.47 14.88 -9.62
C GLY A 314 -5.38 15.96 -9.70
N GLY A 315 -4.12 15.62 -9.48
CA GLY A 315 -2.96 16.51 -9.74
C GLY A 315 -2.72 16.84 -11.23
N ARG A 316 -3.50 16.27 -12.16
CA ARG A 316 -3.58 16.73 -13.57
C ARG A 316 -4.75 17.68 -13.80
N VAL A 317 -5.71 17.71 -12.88
CA VAL A 317 -6.83 18.67 -12.82
C VAL A 317 -6.41 19.93 -12.07
N PHE A 318 -5.63 19.75 -11.00
CA PHE A 318 -4.88 20.79 -10.28
C PHE A 318 -3.42 20.78 -10.72
N ASP A 319 -2.99 21.79 -11.47
CA ASP A 319 -1.60 22.20 -11.47
C ASP A 319 -1.50 23.60 -10.83
N SER A 320 -0.31 24.01 -10.39
CA SER A 320 0.04 25.38 -9.96
C SER A 320 -0.56 26.53 -10.80
N PHE A 321 -0.88 26.30 -12.07
CA PHE A 321 -1.50 27.25 -13.00
C PHE A 321 -3.05 27.16 -13.07
N ARG A 322 -3.70 26.14 -12.50
CA ARG A 322 -5.17 25.90 -12.55
C ARG A 322 -5.87 26.04 -11.18
N SER A 323 -5.34 26.90 -10.31
CA SER A 323 -5.73 27.07 -8.89
C SER A 323 -7.09 27.75 -8.63
N SER A 324 -7.90 28.03 -9.65
CA SER A 324 -9.14 28.82 -9.52
C SER A 324 -10.43 27.99 -9.40
N LEU A 325 -10.35 26.66 -9.44
CA LEU A 325 -11.54 25.81 -9.39
C LEU A 325 -12.16 25.82 -8.00
N THR A 326 -13.49 25.96 -7.95
CA THR A 326 -14.24 25.82 -6.70
C THR A 326 -14.20 24.37 -6.22
N PRO A 327 -14.29 24.10 -4.91
CA PRO A 327 -14.36 22.74 -4.38
C PRO A 327 -15.44 21.86 -5.02
N LEU A 328 -16.55 22.47 -5.46
CA LEU A 328 -17.62 21.78 -6.17
C LEU A 328 -17.22 21.34 -7.58
N MET A 329 -16.53 22.19 -8.35
CA MET A 329 -16.02 21.83 -9.67
C MET A 329 -14.97 20.74 -9.58
N VAL A 330 -14.12 20.77 -8.54
CA VAL A 330 -13.13 19.73 -8.29
C VAL A 330 -13.81 18.39 -8.01
N GLU A 331 -14.78 18.36 -7.09
CA GLU A 331 -15.57 17.16 -6.78
C GLU A 331 -16.24 16.61 -8.03
N THR A 332 -16.86 17.47 -8.84
CA THR A 332 -17.52 17.09 -10.09
C THR A 332 -16.54 16.50 -11.10
N LEU A 333 -15.41 17.16 -11.36
CA LEU A 333 -14.41 16.69 -12.33
C LEU A 333 -13.79 15.35 -11.92
N VAL A 334 -13.46 15.18 -10.64
CA VAL A 334 -12.89 13.93 -10.12
C VAL A 334 -13.91 12.79 -10.20
N CYS A 335 -15.18 13.03 -9.81
CA CYS A 335 -16.24 12.04 -9.91
C CYS A 335 -16.56 11.66 -11.35
N THR A 336 -16.72 12.64 -12.25
CA THR A 336 -16.97 12.39 -13.67
C THR A 336 -15.82 11.60 -14.28
N GLN A 337 -14.57 11.99 -14.03
CA GLN A 337 -13.41 11.25 -14.53
C GLN A 337 -13.37 9.79 -14.06
N ASP A 338 -13.70 9.51 -12.80
CA ASP A 338 -13.79 8.11 -12.30
C ASP A 338 -14.90 7.32 -13.00
N TRP A 339 -16.07 7.94 -13.21
CA TRP A 339 -17.18 7.31 -13.92
C TRP A 339 -16.85 7.00 -15.38
N LEU A 340 -16.23 7.94 -16.09
CA LEU A 340 -15.83 7.76 -17.48
C LEU A 340 -14.76 6.69 -17.68
N ARG A 341 -13.92 6.46 -16.67
CA ARG A 341 -12.92 5.37 -16.70
C ARG A 341 -13.53 3.98 -16.56
N LYS A 342 -14.73 3.87 -15.99
CA LYS A 342 -15.44 2.58 -15.81
C LYS A 342 -16.29 2.21 -17.02
N SER A 343 -16.73 3.17 -17.82
CA SER A 343 -17.31 2.93 -19.14
C SER A 343 -16.19 2.76 -20.16
N ASN A 344 -15.99 1.57 -20.71
CA ASN A 344 -14.98 1.31 -21.75
C ASN A 344 -15.29 1.97 -23.11
N ASP A 345 -16.28 2.86 -23.18
CA ASP A 345 -16.53 3.69 -24.34
C ASP A 345 -15.92 5.07 -24.04
N ALA A 346 -14.82 5.39 -24.71
CA ALA A 346 -14.26 6.73 -24.69
C ALA A 346 -15.36 7.71 -25.09
N ILE A 347 -15.82 8.55 -24.17
CA ILE A 347 -16.71 9.66 -24.53
C ILE A 347 -15.93 10.55 -25.48
N ASN A 348 -16.37 10.59 -26.73
CA ASN A 348 -15.88 11.57 -27.68
C ASN A 348 -16.40 12.94 -27.22
N LEU A 349 -15.51 13.71 -26.58
CA LEU A 349 -15.85 15.06 -26.12
C LEU A 349 -16.30 15.96 -27.27
N GLU A 350 -15.94 15.68 -28.52
CA GLU A 350 -16.44 16.41 -29.69
C GLU A 350 -17.96 16.37 -29.81
N ASP A 351 -18.61 15.28 -29.38
CA ASP A 351 -20.07 15.14 -29.47
C ASP A 351 -20.83 16.02 -28.46
N TYR A 352 -20.13 16.56 -27.44
CA TYR A 352 -20.72 17.34 -26.35
C TYR A 352 -20.19 18.78 -26.28
N VAL A 353 -19.24 19.17 -27.14
CA VAL A 353 -18.70 20.54 -27.18
C VAL A 353 -19.79 21.55 -27.55
N ASP A 354 -20.67 21.20 -28.48
CA ASP A 354 -21.77 22.07 -28.91
C ASP A 354 -22.82 22.27 -27.80
N GLU A 355 -23.14 21.23 -27.03
CA GLU A 355 -24.05 21.33 -25.88
C GLU A 355 -23.46 22.16 -24.73
N LEU A 356 -22.16 22.04 -24.47
CA LEU A 356 -21.48 22.82 -23.43
C LEU A 356 -21.36 24.31 -23.79
N GLN A 357 -21.18 24.64 -25.08
CA GLN A 357 -21.22 26.03 -25.55
C GLN A 357 -22.60 26.66 -25.38
N THR A 358 -23.68 25.91 -25.65
CA THR A 358 -25.05 26.42 -25.43
C THR A 358 -25.39 26.69 -23.97
N MET A 359 -24.73 26.02 -23.02
CA MET A 359 -24.92 26.26 -21.58
C MET A 359 -24.10 27.46 -21.06
N GLU A 360 -22.96 27.79 -21.67
CA GLU A 360 -22.18 28.99 -21.33
C GLU A 360 -22.77 30.28 -21.90
N ASP A 361 -23.48 30.21 -23.03
CA ASP A 361 -24.07 31.39 -23.70
C ASP A 361 -25.42 31.85 -23.12
N GLY A 362 -25.94 31.18 -22.09
CA GLY A 362 -27.10 31.67 -21.31
C GLY A 362 -28.41 31.84 -22.10
N ASN A 363 -28.55 31.24 -23.28
CA ASN A 363 -29.79 31.24 -24.04
C ASN A 363 -30.56 29.94 -23.82
N THR A 364 -31.45 29.92 -22.83
CA THR A 364 -32.64 29.06 -22.84
C THR A 364 -33.69 29.60 -23.79
#